data_AF-A0A4Y2TN15-F1
#
_entry.id   AF-A0A4Y2TN15-F1
#
_cell.length_a   1.000
_cell.length_b   1.000
_cell.length_c   1.000
_cell.angle_alpha   90.00
_cell.angle_beta   90.00
_cell.angle_gamma   90.00
#
_symmetry.space_group_name_H-M   'P 1'
#
loop_
_entity.id
_entity.type
_entity.pdbx_description
1 polymer ?
#
loop_
_entity_poly.entity_id
_entity_poly.type
_entity_poly.pdbx_seq_one_letter_code
_entity_poly.pdbx_strand_id
1 'polypeptide(L)'
;MRWYASWSRGENEQLPLVPGTLSTRSFQIDFTTRYTFWNGLFQGFFNGISIYSVNQTGVQRLLSLRNNKRAKLALLISIPLMSFLFLSSCLHGIILYAVYFMCDPILNSRETGLTKYDQLVPYFLVSKFHSIPGLTGLSVAGIFSGSLTTISSVLNSLATVTVVDFVHPIFQSLQRNEKKSLLLAKGL
;
A
#
# COMPACT_ATOMS: atom_id res chain seq x y z
N MET A 1 19.91 20.78 -18.64
CA MET A 1 18.98 21.75 -18.00
C MET A 1 17.90 22.21 -18.99
N ARG A 2 16.89 21.37 -19.30
CA ARG A 2 15.85 21.75 -20.29
C ARG A 2 14.61 20.84 -20.28
N TRP A 3 14.01 20.58 -19.10
CA TRP A 3 12.78 19.77 -19.03
C TRP A 3 11.64 20.33 -18.17
N TYR A 4 11.77 21.54 -17.61
CA TYR A 4 10.67 22.18 -16.87
C TYR A 4 9.67 22.98 -17.75
N ALA A 5 9.80 22.98 -19.08
CA ALA A 5 9.15 23.99 -19.92
C ALA A 5 7.95 23.52 -20.78
N SER A 6 7.39 22.31 -20.59
CA SER A 6 6.36 21.82 -21.52
C SER A 6 5.06 21.28 -20.91
N TRP A 7 4.75 21.60 -19.64
CA TRP A 7 3.42 21.30 -19.12
C TRP A 7 2.81 22.53 -18.44
N SER A 8 1.72 23.00 -19.03
CA SER A 8 0.84 24.08 -18.59
C SER A 8 1.32 25.52 -18.82
N ARG A 9 1.13 26.00 -20.06
CA ARG A 9 0.84 27.43 -20.30
C ARG A 9 -0.60 27.68 -19.82
N GLY A 10 -0.74 28.21 -18.61
CA GLY A 10 -2.01 28.49 -17.94
C GLY A 10 -1.78 28.91 -16.50
N GLU A 11 -1.53 30.20 -16.31
CA GLU A 11 -1.72 31.03 -15.10
C GLU A 11 -1.63 30.37 -13.72
N ASN A 12 -0.41 30.32 -13.17
CA ASN A 12 -0.07 30.81 -11.82
C ASN A 12 1.37 30.42 -11.51
N GLU A 13 2.22 31.41 -11.30
CA GLU A 13 3.66 31.32 -11.09
C GLU A 13 4.03 30.39 -9.92
N GLN A 14 4.34 29.13 -10.22
CA GLN A 14 4.86 28.15 -9.27
C GLN A 14 6.39 28.19 -9.32
N LEU A 15 7.00 28.86 -8.35
CA LEU A 15 8.44 28.74 -8.07
C LEU A 15 8.77 27.24 -7.89
N PRO A 16 9.76 26.68 -8.63
CA PRO A 16 10.11 25.28 -8.52
C PRO A 16 10.56 25.00 -7.08
N LEU A 17 9.82 24.12 -6.40
CA LEU A 17 10.16 23.68 -5.05
C LEU A 17 11.58 23.08 -5.08
N VAL A 18 12.50 23.67 -4.32
CA VAL A 18 13.80 23.08 -4.08
C VAL A 18 13.57 21.74 -3.36
N PRO A 19 14.08 20.61 -3.89
CA PRO A 19 13.94 19.32 -3.23
C PRO A 19 14.53 19.40 -1.81
N GLY A 20 13.71 19.17 -0.79
CA GLY A 20 14.14 19.16 0.61
C GLY A 20 13.83 20.39 1.46
N THR A 21 13.24 21.46 0.91
CA THR A 21 12.77 22.60 1.73
C THR A 21 11.29 22.48 2.06
N LEU A 22 10.94 22.43 3.36
CA LEU A 22 9.56 22.59 3.85
C LEU A 22 9.12 24.03 3.57
N SER A 23 8.44 24.25 2.44
CA SER A 23 7.84 25.55 2.12
C SER A 23 6.71 25.84 3.10
N THR A 24 6.60 27.07 3.62
CA THR A 24 5.48 27.49 4.49
C THR A 24 4.10 27.25 3.87
N ARG A 25 4.03 27.08 2.54
CA ARG A 25 2.83 26.71 1.78
C ARG A 25 2.30 25.30 2.10
N SER A 26 3.14 24.39 2.61
CA SER A 26 2.69 23.03 2.97
C SER A 26 1.78 23.00 4.19
N PHE A 27 1.70 24.08 4.99
CA PHE A 27 0.79 24.21 6.12
C PHE A 27 -0.51 24.96 5.80
N GLN A 28 -0.73 25.36 4.55
CA GLN A 28 -1.98 25.99 4.13
C GLN A 28 -3.13 24.97 4.11
N ILE A 29 -4.30 25.39 4.59
CA ILE A 29 -5.54 24.61 4.51
C ILE A 29 -6.10 24.83 3.11
N ASP A 30 -5.59 24.06 2.15
CA ASP A 30 -6.10 24.01 0.78
C ASP A 30 -6.37 22.55 0.40
N PHE A 31 -7.66 22.23 0.26
CA PHE A 31 -8.13 20.88 -0.06
C PHE A 31 -8.00 20.53 -1.56
N THR A 32 -7.67 21.49 -2.42
CA THR A 32 -7.47 21.25 -3.86
C THR A 32 -6.05 20.75 -4.18
N THR A 33 -5.09 21.09 -3.32
CA THR A 33 -3.69 20.67 -3.48
C THR A 33 -3.47 19.24 -2.97
N ARG A 34 -2.95 18.35 -3.82
CA ARG A 34 -2.82 16.90 -3.53
C ARG A 34 -1.98 16.56 -2.29
N TYR A 35 -0.98 17.37 -1.96
CA TYR A 35 -0.05 17.12 -0.85
C TYR A 35 0.13 18.38 0.01
N THR A 36 -0.65 18.48 1.08
CA THR A 36 -0.45 19.44 2.17
C THR A 36 -0.39 18.70 3.50
N PHE A 37 0.16 19.33 4.54
CA PHE A 37 0.20 18.74 5.89
C PHE A 37 -1.20 18.33 6.36
N TRP A 38 -2.19 19.22 6.18
CA TRP A 38 -3.56 18.98 6.58
C TRP A 38 -4.23 17.90 5.75
N ASN A 39 -4.08 17.90 4.41
CA ASN A 39 -4.65 16.86 3.57
C ASN A 39 -4.04 15.49 3.88
N GLY A 40 -2.73 15.43 4.17
CA GLY A 40 -2.06 14.21 4.61
C GLY A 40 -2.57 13.70 5.95
N LEU A 41 -2.79 14.59 6.93
CA LEU A 41 -3.34 14.23 8.23
C LEU A 41 -4.78 13.71 8.11
N PHE A 42 -5.64 14.42 7.38
CA PHE A 42 -7.01 14.00 7.13
C PHE A 42 -7.06 12.66 6.37
N GLN A 43 -6.27 12.53 5.30
CA GLN A 43 -6.15 11.27 4.55
C GLN A 43 -5.69 10.12 5.45
N GLY A 44 -4.68 10.35 6.29
CA GLY A 44 -4.17 9.35 7.23
C GLY A 44 -5.23 8.88 8.23
N PHE A 45 -6.00 9.82 8.79
CA PHE A 45 -7.09 9.52 9.71
C PHE A 45 -8.19 8.67 9.07
N PHE A 46 -8.74 9.11 7.93
CA PHE A 46 -9.79 8.37 7.22
C PHE A 46 -9.31 7.02 6.71
N ASN A 47 -8.07 6.95 6.20
CA ASN A 47 -7.47 5.68 5.77
C ASN A 47 -7.30 4.70 6.96
N GLY A 48 -6.87 5.20 8.13
CA GLY A 48 -6.76 4.40 9.34
C GLY A 48 -8.10 3.81 9.77
N ILE A 49 -9.15 4.63 9.82
CA ILE A 49 -10.51 4.15 10.10
C ILE A 49 -10.94 3.11 9.06
N SER A 50 -10.72 3.37 7.77
CA SER A 50 -11.11 2.44 6.71
C SER A 50 -10.45 1.06 6.86
N ILE A 51 -9.16 1.03 7.21
CA ILE A 51 -8.41 -0.22 7.33
C ILE A 51 -8.86 -1.05 8.54
N TYR A 52 -9.24 -0.41 9.65
CA TYR A 52 -9.56 -1.12 10.89
C TYR A 52 -11.07 -1.28 11.16
N SER A 53 -11.92 -0.41 10.62
CA SER A 53 -13.37 -0.42 10.91
C SER A 53 -14.21 -1.18 9.89
N VAL A 54 -13.90 -1.06 8.59
CA VAL A 54 -14.75 -1.62 7.51
C VAL A 54 -14.10 -2.79 6.76
N ASN A 55 -12.87 -3.16 7.11
CA ASN A 55 -12.14 -4.17 6.36
C ASN A 55 -12.60 -5.59 6.70
N GLN A 56 -13.32 -6.21 5.77
CA GLN A 56 -13.85 -7.57 5.91
C GLN A 56 -12.75 -8.61 6.19
N THR A 57 -11.58 -8.46 5.57
CA THR A 57 -10.46 -9.38 5.79
C THR A 57 -10.01 -9.38 7.27
N GLY A 58 -10.03 -8.21 7.91
CA GLY A 58 -9.69 -8.08 9.33
C GLY A 58 -10.72 -8.78 10.21
N VAL A 59 -12.01 -8.53 9.97
CA VAL A 59 -13.11 -9.13 10.72
C VAL A 59 -13.09 -10.66 10.63
N GLN A 60 -12.92 -11.21 9.43
CA GLN A 60 -12.85 -12.67 9.21
C GLN A 60 -11.71 -13.34 10.00
N ARG A 61 -10.53 -12.72 10.04
CA ARG A 61 -9.38 -13.23 10.79
C ARG A 61 -9.64 -13.22 12.29
N LEU A 62 -10.32 -12.20 12.80
CA LEU A 62 -10.66 -12.10 14.23
C LEU A 62 -11.73 -13.11 14.64
N LEU A 63 -12.75 -13.33 13.79
CA LEU A 63 -13.81 -14.31 14.03
C LEU A 63 -13.31 -15.76 14.00
N SER A 64 -12.18 -16.02 13.33
CA SER A 64 -11.53 -17.33 13.31
C SER A 64 -10.81 -17.67 14.62
N LEU A 65 -10.69 -16.72 15.55
CA LEU A 65 -10.05 -16.93 16.84
C LEU A 65 -11.07 -17.47 17.86
N ARG A 66 -10.64 -18.49 18.60
CA ARG A 66 -11.48 -19.21 19.58
C ARG A 66 -12.12 -18.32 20.66
N ASN A 67 -11.46 -17.24 21.07
CA ASN A 67 -11.87 -16.41 22.20
C ASN A 67 -11.68 -14.91 21.92
N ASN A 68 -12.58 -14.08 22.44
CA ASN A 68 -12.48 -12.61 22.37
C ASN A 68 -11.18 -12.05 22.99
N LYS A 69 -10.66 -12.69 24.05
CA LYS A 69 -9.36 -12.31 24.65
C LYS A 69 -8.20 -12.45 23.66
N ARG A 70 -8.21 -13.52 22.84
CA ARG A 70 -7.19 -13.75 21.80
C ARG A 70 -7.35 -12.78 20.63
N ALA A 71 -8.59 -12.46 20.24
CA ALA A 71 -8.86 -11.44 19.23
C ALA A 71 -8.32 -10.06 19.63
N LYS A 72 -8.58 -9.62 20.87
CA LYS A 72 -8.02 -8.36 21.40
C LYS A 72 -6.49 -8.37 21.46
N LEU A 73 -5.90 -9.48 21.90
CA LEU A 73 -4.45 -9.63 21.94
C LEU A 73 -3.83 -9.60 20.52
N ALA A 74 -4.44 -10.29 19.56
CA ALA A 74 -3.99 -10.30 18.17
C ALA A 74 -4.01 -8.90 17.55
N LEU A 75 -5.07 -8.12 17.81
CA LEU A 75 -5.14 -6.71 17.42
C LEU A 75 -4.04 -5.89 18.08
N LEU A 76 -3.85 -6.04 19.39
CA LEU A 76 -2.85 -5.27 20.13
C LEU A 76 -1.42 -5.56 19.66
N ILE A 77 -1.10 -6.83 19.33
CA ILE A 77 0.20 -7.22 18.77
C ILE A 77 0.38 -6.71 17.32
N SER A 78 -0.72 -6.56 16.56
CA SER A 78 -0.65 -6.06 15.19
C SER A 78 -0.23 -4.59 15.12
N ILE A 79 -0.55 -3.78 16.14
CA ILE A 79 -0.20 -2.36 16.19
C ILE A 79 1.32 -2.12 16.15
N PRO A 80 2.14 -2.63 17.11
CA PRO A 80 3.59 -2.41 17.08
C PRO A 80 4.25 -3.01 15.84
N LEU A 81 3.75 -4.15 15.34
CA LEU A 81 4.26 -4.76 14.11
C LEU A 81 4.03 -3.86 12.89
N MET A 82 2.82 -3.30 12.73
CA MET A 82 2.53 -2.37 11.64
C MET A 82 3.32 -1.07 11.76
N SER A 83 3.45 -0.52 12.98
CA SER A 83 4.28 0.66 13.24
C SER A 83 5.74 0.43 12.85
N PHE A 84 6.29 -0.74 13.19
CA PHE A 84 7.65 -1.12 12.81
C PHE A 84 7.82 -1.23 11.29
N LEU A 85 6.90 -1.89 10.59
CA LEU A 85 6.92 -2.02 9.13
C LEU A 85 6.81 -0.66 8.42
N PHE A 86 5.96 0.23 8.93
CA PHE A 86 5.82 1.59 8.41
C PHE A 86 7.11 2.40 8.60
N LEU A 87 7.68 2.37 9.82
CA LEU A 87 8.95 3.05 10.10
C LEU A 87 10.08 2.51 9.21
N SER A 88 10.18 1.19 9.05
CA SER A 88 11.13 0.57 8.15
C SER A 88 10.96 1.07 6.71
N SER A 89 9.73 1.19 6.22
CA SER A 89 9.45 1.70 4.87
C SER A 89 9.90 3.17 4.71
N CYS A 90 9.67 4.01 5.71
CA CYS A 90 10.16 5.39 5.73
C CYS A 90 11.71 5.45 5.69
N LEU A 91 12.38 4.60 6.47
CA LEU A 91 13.84 4.51 6.48
C LEU A 91 14.39 4.10 5.11
N HIS A 92 13.77 3.12 4.43
CA HIS A 92 14.15 2.76 3.06
C HIS A 92 14.00 3.94 2.09
N GLY A 93 12.94 4.75 2.22
CA GLY A 93 12.76 5.97 1.43
C GLY A 93 13.88 7.00 1.64
N ILE A 94 14.30 7.21 2.90
CA ILE A 94 15.41 8.12 3.22
C ILE A 94 16.73 7.59 2.66
N ILE A 95 16.99 6.29 2.76
CA ILE A 95 18.20 5.66 2.20
C ILE A 95 18.24 5.83 0.68
N LEU A 96 17.13 5.58 -0.02
CA LEU A 96 17.04 5.78 -1.46
C LEU A 96 17.29 7.22 -1.86
N TYR A 97 16.71 8.16 -1.13
CA TYR A 97 16.97 9.59 -1.33
C TYR A 97 18.46 9.91 -1.16
N ALA A 98 19.09 9.47 -0.06
CA ALA A 98 20.50 9.72 0.20
C ALA A 98 21.43 9.14 -0.89
N VAL A 99 21.09 7.99 -1.47
CA VAL A 99 21.88 7.34 -2.52
C VAL A 99 21.71 8.02 -3.89
N TYR A 100 20.49 8.45 -4.21
CA TYR A 100 20.16 8.97 -5.56
C TYR A 100 19.97 10.49 -5.62
N PHE A 101 20.22 11.23 -4.54
CA PHE A 101 20.07 12.68 -4.51
C PHE A 101 20.87 13.42 -5.59
N MET A 102 22.07 12.92 -5.92
CA MET A 102 22.95 13.54 -6.93
C MET A 102 22.78 12.96 -8.34
N CYS A 103 22.19 11.77 -8.47
CA CYS A 103 22.02 11.09 -9.75
C CYS A 103 20.71 10.30 -9.72
N ASP A 104 19.63 10.91 -10.21
CA ASP A 104 18.31 10.29 -10.24
C ASP A 104 18.24 9.26 -11.39
N PRO A 105 18.12 7.95 -11.08
CA PRO A 105 18.09 6.91 -12.09
C PRO A 105 16.83 6.96 -12.96
N ILE A 106 15.78 7.67 -12.55
CA ILE A 106 14.51 7.77 -13.30
C ILE A 106 14.59 8.89 -14.34
N LEU A 107 15.31 9.98 -14.06
CA LEU A 107 15.54 11.05 -15.05
C LEU A 107 16.46 10.58 -16.18
N ASN A 108 17.38 9.66 -15.90
CA ASN A 108 18.24 9.00 -16.89
C ASN A 108 17.62 7.68 -17.39
N SER A 109 16.32 7.69 -17.68
CA SER A 109 15.55 6.53 -18.17
C SER A 109 16.17 5.81 -19.37
N ARG A 110 16.98 6.51 -20.19
CA ARG A 110 17.68 5.90 -21.34
C ARG A 110 18.76 4.88 -20.96
N GLU A 111 19.39 5.03 -19.79
CA GLU A 111 20.46 4.13 -19.34
C GLU A 111 19.94 3.04 -18.40
N THR A 112 18.92 3.36 -17.59
CA THR A 112 18.41 2.46 -16.54
C THR A 112 17.12 1.73 -16.95
N GLY A 113 16.39 2.24 -17.95
CA GLY A 113 15.10 1.71 -18.37
C GLY A 113 13.94 1.98 -17.40
N LEU A 114 14.16 2.75 -16.31
CA LEU A 114 13.09 3.06 -15.35
C LEU A 114 12.15 4.13 -15.88
N THR A 115 10.84 3.92 -15.69
CA THR A 115 9.80 4.90 -16.06
C THR A 115 9.00 5.40 -14.86
N LYS A 116 8.98 4.65 -13.75
CA LYS A 116 8.18 4.94 -12.56
C LYS A 116 8.99 4.82 -11.29
N TYR A 117 8.68 5.67 -10.30
CA TYR A 117 9.28 5.63 -8.97
C TYR A 117 9.01 4.31 -8.22
N ASP A 118 7.91 3.61 -8.53
CA ASP A 118 7.57 2.31 -7.91
C ASP A 118 8.59 1.21 -8.21
N GLN A 119 9.37 1.35 -9.28
CA GLN A 119 10.39 0.38 -9.71
C GLN A 119 11.76 0.66 -9.06
N LEU A 120 11.90 1.76 -8.33
CA LEU A 120 13.18 2.21 -7.77
C LEU A 120 13.71 1.27 -6.69
N VAL A 121 12.83 0.76 -5.82
CA VAL A 121 13.21 -0.16 -4.73
C VAL A 121 13.77 -1.48 -5.30
N PRO A 122 13.08 -2.18 -6.22
CA PRO A 122 13.65 -3.35 -6.89
C PRO A 122 14.97 -3.05 -7.63
N TYR A 123 15.06 -1.91 -8.32
CA TYR A 123 16.27 -1.51 -9.04
C TYR A 123 17.47 -1.31 -8.10
N PHE A 124 17.24 -0.60 -6.98
CA PHE A 124 18.26 -0.40 -5.95
C PHE A 124 18.80 -1.72 -5.40
N LEU A 125 17.90 -2.66 -5.15
CA LEU A 125 18.28 -3.97 -4.65
C LEU A 125 19.18 -4.72 -5.65
N VAL A 126 18.77 -4.81 -6.91
CA VAL A 126 19.54 -5.49 -7.96
C VAL A 126 20.88 -4.80 -8.18
N SER A 127 20.92 -3.47 -8.19
CA SER A 127 22.12 -2.69 -8.47
C SER A 127 23.16 -2.76 -7.34
N LYS A 128 22.72 -2.60 -6.08
CA LYS A 128 23.64 -2.51 -4.93
C LYS A 128 23.96 -3.86 -4.29
N PHE A 129 23.07 -4.84 -4.39
CA PHE A 129 23.23 -6.15 -3.75
C PHE A 129 23.56 -7.28 -4.73
N HIS A 130 23.94 -6.95 -5.97
CA HIS A 130 24.37 -7.96 -6.95
C HIS A 130 25.52 -8.84 -6.45
N SER A 131 26.39 -8.30 -5.60
CA SER A 131 27.55 -9.01 -5.05
C SER A 131 27.20 -10.15 -4.07
N ILE A 132 25.97 -10.18 -3.54
CA ILE A 132 25.53 -11.22 -2.60
C ILE A 132 24.59 -12.18 -3.35
N PRO A 133 25.05 -13.38 -3.75
CA PRO A 133 24.22 -14.32 -4.48
C PRO A 133 23.02 -14.75 -3.64
N GLY A 134 21.83 -14.77 -4.25
CA GLY A 134 20.59 -15.20 -3.61
C GLY A 134 19.81 -14.12 -2.87
N LEU A 135 20.43 -13.01 -2.44
CA LEU A 135 19.75 -11.95 -1.70
C LEU A 135 18.66 -11.25 -2.53
N THR A 136 18.99 -10.91 -3.79
CA THR A 136 18.03 -10.34 -4.74
C THR A 136 16.83 -11.26 -4.96
N GLY A 137 17.07 -12.57 -5.07
CA GLY A 137 16.02 -13.57 -5.23
C GLY A 137 15.12 -13.67 -3.99
N LEU A 138 15.70 -13.63 -2.79
CA LEU A 138 14.97 -13.65 -1.53
C LEU A 138 14.03 -12.45 -1.40
N SER A 139 14.49 -11.25 -1.72
CA SER A 139 13.64 -10.06 -1.63
C SER A 139 12.51 -10.08 -2.67
N VAL A 140 12.79 -10.50 -3.90
CA VAL A 140 11.75 -10.65 -4.94
C VAL A 140 10.71 -11.68 -4.50
N ALA A 141 11.14 -12.83 -3.96
CA ALA A 141 10.24 -13.82 -3.39
C ALA A 141 9.39 -13.26 -2.24
N GLY A 142 9.98 -12.43 -1.38
CA GLY A 142 9.26 -11.73 -0.30
C GLY A 142 8.18 -10.78 -0.81
N ILE A 143 8.47 -9.98 -1.85
CA ILE A 143 7.51 -9.07 -2.48
C ILE A 143 6.34 -9.86 -3.09
N PHE A 144 6.63 -10.95 -3.81
CA PHE A 144 5.59 -11.81 -4.37
C PHE A 144 4.76 -12.50 -3.29
N SER A 145 5.39 -13.02 -2.24
CA SER A 145 4.71 -13.65 -1.11
C SER A 145 3.76 -12.68 -0.39
N GLY A 146 4.21 -11.46 -0.12
CA GLY A 146 3.39 -10.41 0.47
C GLY A 146 2.20 -10.04 -0.42
N SER A 147 2.44 -9.87 -1.73
CA SER A 147 1.41 -9.56 -2.71
C SER A 147 0.36 -10.68 -2.80
N LEU A 148 0.81 -11.94 -2.87
CA LEU A 148 -0.07 -13.11 -2.95
C LEU A 148 -0.91 -13.27 -1.68
N THR A 149 -0.33 -13.01 -0.51
CA THR A 149 -1.05 -13.06 0.78
C THR A 149 -2.19 -12.04 0.81
N THR A 150 -1.94 -10.82 0.32
CA THR A 150 -2.97 -9.77 0.22
C THR A 150 -4.06 -10.16 -0.79
N ILE A 151 -3.69 -10.59 -2.00
CA ILE A 151 -4.64 -10.98 -3.04
C ILE A 151 -5.53 -12.12 -2.56
N SER A 152 -4.95 -13.18 -2.00
CA SER A 152 -5.69 -14.34 -1.48
C SER A 152 -6.69 -13.92 -0.40
N SER A 153 -6.28 -13.02 0.49
CA SER A 153 -7.16 -12.53 1.56
C SER A 153 -8.33 -11.69 1.03
N VAL A 154 -8.07 -10.84 0.03
CA VAL A 154 -9.10 -10.02 -0.63
C VAL A 154 -10.10 -10.91 -1.38
N LEU A 155 -9.61 -11.91 -2.12
CA LEU A 155 -10.48 -12.85 -2.83
C LEU A 155 -11.37 -13.65 -1.87
N ASN A 156 -10.81 -14.14 -0.76
CA ASN A 156 -11.60 -14.83 0.27
C ASN A 156 -12.69 -13.93 0.89
N SER A 157 -12.35 -12.66 1.17
CA SER A 157 -13.31 -11.70 1.66
C SER A 157 -14.39 -11.37 0.63
N LEU A 158 -14.02 -11.19 -0.64
CA LEU A 158 -14.95 -10.93 -1.73
C LEU A 158 -15.91 -12.08 -1.97
N ALA A 159 -15.42 -13.32 -2.00
CA ALA A 159 -16.25 -14.52 -2.12
C ALA A 159 -17.25 -14.61 -0.96
N THR A 160 -16.80 -14.32 0.27
CA THR A 160 -17.68 -14.35 1.45
C THR A 160 -18.75 -13.26 1.38
N VAL A 161 -18.39 -12.02 1.04
CA VAL A 161 -19.33 -10.90 0.87
C VAL A 161 -20.33 -11.22 -0.22
N THR A 162 -19.89 -11.76 -1.34
CA THR A 162 -20.77 -12.14 -2.45
C THR A 162 -21.79 -13.19 -2.00
N VAL A 163 -21.34 -14.23 -1.29
CA VAL A 163 -22.24 -15.31 -0.85
C VAL A 163 -23.21 -14.84 0.24
N VAL A 164 -22.72 -14.13 1.24
CA VAL A 164 -23.52 -13.72 2.40
C VAL A 164 -24.46 -12.57 2.07
N ASP A 165 -23.98 -11.56 1.33
CA ASP A 165 -24.74 -10.32 1.11
C ASP A 165 -25.59 -10.35 -0.17
N PHE A 166 -25.21 -11.14 -1.19
CA PHE A 166 -25.98 -11.24 -2.45
C PHE A 166 -26.66 -12.59 -2.63
N VAL A 167 -25.95 -13.72 -2.46
CA VAL A 167 -26.51 -15.04 -2.78
C VAL A 167 -27.53 -15.50 -1.74
N HIS A 168 -27.25 -15.37 -0.44
CA HIS A 168 -28.16 -15.82 0.62
C HIS A 168 -29.51 -15.10 0.61
N PRO A 169 -29.59 -13.77 0.44
CA PRO A 169 -30.88 -13.07 0.38
C PRO A 169 -31.71 -13.44 -0.85
N ILE A 170 -31.07 -13.66 -2.00
CA ILE A 170 -31.75 -13.99 -3.26
C ILE A 170 -32.20 -15.46 -3.27
N PHE A 171 -31.39 -16.36 -2.72
CA PHE A 171 -31.63 -17.80 -2.73
C PHE A 171 -31.62 -18.39 -1.31
N GLN A 172 -32.73 -18.21 -0.58
CA GLN A 172 -32.94 -18.80 0.76
C GLN A 172 -32.78 -20.33 0.78
N SER A 173 -33.00 -21.02 -0.35
CA SER A 173 -32.78 -22.48 -0.46
C SER A 173 -31.30 -22.88 -0.37
N LEU A 174 -30.38 -22.00 -0.80
CA LEU A 174 -28.92 -22.19 -0.74
C LEU A 174 -28.37 -21.88 0.66
N GLN A 175 -28.97 -20.91 1.37
CA GLN A 175 -28.67 -20.63 2.77
C GLN A 175 -28.91 -21.87 3.66
N ARG A 176 -29.95 -22.65 3.36
CA ARG A 176 -30.28 -23.87 4.12
C ARG A 176 -29.34 -25.05 3.84
N ASN A 177 -28.52 -24.99 2.79
CA ASN A 177 -27.62 -26.06 2.39
C ASN A 177 -26.16 -25.59 2.40
N GLU A 178 -25.56 -25.64 3.59
CA GLU A 178 -24.20 -25.17 3.88
C GLU A 178 -23.16 -25.73 2.90
N LYS A 179 -23.26 -27.02 2.54
CA LYS A 179 -22.32 -27.66 1.59
C LYS A 179 -22.35 -27.02 0.20
N LYS A 180 -23.53 -26.67 -0.31
CA LYS A 180 -23.68 -26.01 -1.62
C LYS A 180 -23.19 -24.56 -1.57
N SER A 181 -23.48 -23.85 -0.49
CA SER A 181 -22.98 -22.49 -0.26
C SER A 181 -21.44 -22.45 -0.18
N LEU A 182 -20.82 -23.46 0.45
CA LEU A 182 -19.37 -23.56 0.61
C LEU A 182 -18.68 -23.96 -0.70
N LEU A 183 -19.31 -24.80 -1.52
CA LEU A 183 -18.83 -25.11 -2.87
C LEU A 183 -18.89 -23.89 -3.80
N LEU A 184 -19.96 -23.09 -3.73
CA LEU A 184 -20.07 -21.84 -4.47
C LEU A 184 -19.01 -20.82 -4.03
N ALA A 185 -18.80 -20.65 -2.73
CA ALA A 185 -17.76 -19.77 -2.20
C ALA A 185 -16.34 -20.17 -2.62
N LYS A 186 -16.09 -21.46 -2.87
CA LYS A 186 -14.81 -21.98 -3.37
C LYS A 186 -14.65 -21.89 -4.90
N GLY A 187 -15.77 -21.76 -5.63
CA GLY A 187 -15.79 -21.67 -7.09
C GLY A 187 -15.76 -20.24 -7.62
N LEU A 188 -16.03 -19.26 -6.77
CA LEU A 188 -15.82 -17.82 -6.99
C LEU A 188 -14.36 -17.44 -6.76
#